data_AF-A0A8T0J8E5-F1
#
_entry.id   AF-A0A8T0J8E5-F1
#
_cell.length_a   1.000
_cell.length_b   1.000
_cell.length_c   1.000
_cell.angle_alpha   90.00
_cell.angle_beta   90.00
_cell.angle_gamma   90.00
#
_symmetry.space_group_name_H-M   'P 1'
#
loop_
_entity.id
_entity.type
_entity.pdbx_description
1 polymer ?
#
loop_
_entity_poly.entity_id
_entity_poly.type
_entity_poly.pdbx_seq_one_letter_code
_entity_poly.pdbx_strand_id
1 'polypeptide(L)'
;MGLSTAALSSCCVQAESFGTRSWSSTLSTLSTISVSRQFVTLWRALGQSDSSAPEQRISAEDNPFVKPLSNVYSVVPCRMCQGSREVKCDVCDGKGSLARGGFHKRNPVAIERIVGSNWTAMERTFGRHHYYVHSKRRGPRKDWFLEMVSACDETTRFWINSKILKDREQWSAGWLQRGELHGIKDETLREEAKATICKACKGCRTQPCQMCAKSEGDLHQSRELDIIDV
;
A
#
# COMPACT_ATOMS: atom_id res chain seq x y z
N MET A 1 -42.03 -24.23 -51.54
CA MET A 1 -42.66 -22.98 -52.03
C MET A 1 -43.52 -22.44 -50.91
N GLY A 2 -43.16 -21.28 -50.36
CA GLY A 2 -43.79 -20.72 -49.17
C GLY A 2 -43.01 -19.51 -48.69
N LEU A 3 -43.00 -18.46 -49.54
CA LEU A 3 -42.52 -17.13 -49.20
C LEU A 3 -43.61 -16.42 -48.38
N SER A 4 -43.28 -15.84 -47.24
CA SER A 4 -44.07 -14.74 -46.67
C SER A 4 -43.24 -13.85 -45.75
N THR A 5 -42.79 -12.75 -46.37
CA THR A 5 -42.77 -11.35 -45.91
C THR A 5 -42.33 -10.97 -44.50
N ALA A 6 -41.31 -10.10 -44.51
CA ALA A 6 -40.77 -9.24 -43.47
C ALA A 6 -41.79 -8.37 -42.71
N ALA A 7 -41.42 -8.04 -41.47
CA ALA A 7 -41.82 -6.81 -40.81
C ALA A 7 -40.56 -6.14 -40.22
N LEU A 8 -40.10 -5.09 -40.89
CA LEU A 8 -39.17 -4.09 -40.38
C LEU A 8 -39.96 -3.16 -39.44
N SER A 9 -39.54 -3.02 -38.19
CA SER A 9 -40.08 -1.99 -37.29
C SER A 9 -39.02 -0.92 -37.02
N SER A 10 -39.31 0.21 -37.66
CA SER A 10 -38.92 1.60 -37.44
C SER A 10 -37.95 1.97 -36.31
N CYS A 11 -36.93 2.71 -36.74
CA CYS A 11 -36.19 3.71 -35.99
C CYS A 11 -37.11 4.64 -35.18
N CYS A 12 -36.71 4.93 -33.94
CA CYS A 12 -36.93 6.21 -33.29
C CYS A 12 -35.60 6.67 -32.69
N VAL A 13 -34.99 7.62 -33.40
CA VAL A 13 -33.92 8.49 -32.91
C VAL A 13 -34.58 9.48 -31.96
N GLN A 14 -34.19 9.48 -30.69
CA GLN A 14 -34.38 10.65 -29.83
C GLN A 14 -33.00 11.12 -29.35
N ALA A 15 -32.59 12.21 -29.98
CA ALA A 15 -31.55 13.10 -29.50
C ALA A 15 -32.06 13.83 -28.26
N GLU A 16 -31.36 13.72 -27.14
CA GLU A 16 -31.53 14.65 -26.03
C GLU A 16 -30.27 15.51 -25.87
N SER A 17 -30.59 16.78 -25.74
CA SER A 17 -29.79 17.99 -25.78
C SER A 17 -28.66 18.05 -24.76
N PHE A 18 -27.53 18.55 -25.23
CA PHE A 18 -26.41 19.06 -24.44
C PHE A 18 -26.84 20.19 -23.51
N GLY A 19 -26.85 19.93 -22.20
CA GLY A 19 -26.86 20.95 -21.17
C GLY A 19 -25.43 21.38 -20.82
N THR A 20 -24.96 22.46 -21.43
CA THR A 20 -23.71 23.13 -21.06
C THR A 20 -23.84 23.76 -19.68
N ARG A 21 -23.29 23.12 -18.64
CA ARG A 21 -23.09 23.75 -17.34
C ARG A 21 -21.71 24.40 -17.29
N SER A 22 -21.73 25.73 -17.38
CA SER A 22 -20.64 26.64 -17.08
C SER A 22 -20.14 26.41 -15.65
N TRP A 23 -18.85 26.11 -15.51
CA TRP A 23 -18.13 26.15 -14.23
C TRP A 23 -17.31 27.44 -14.20
N SER A 24 -17.84 28.43 -13.50
CA SER A 24 -17.12 29.64 -13.11
C SER A 24 -16.08 29.29 -12.04
N SER A 25 -14.83 29.51 -12.41
CA SER A 25 -13.62 29.35 -11.61
C SER A 25 -13.53 30.45 -10.55
N THR A 26 -13.60 30.10 -9.26
CA THR A 26 -13.15 30.98 -8.18
C THR A 26 -11.76 30.55 -7.73
N LEU A 27 -10.78 31.36 -8.14
CA LEU A 27 -9.41 31.34 -7.65
C LEU A 27 -9.41 31.85 -6.20
N SER A 28 -9.13 30.98 -5.23
CA SER A 28 -8.76 31.42 -3.88
C SER A 28 -7.25 31.44 -3.76
N THR A 29 -6.76 32.65 -3.57
CA THR A 29 -5.38 33.09 -3.35
C THR A 29 -4.74 32.39 -2.16
N LEU A 30 -3.53 31.86 -2.38
CA LEU A 30 -2.59 31.41 -1.37
C LEU A 30 -1.98 32.63 -0.68
N SER A 31 -2.22 32.78 0.62
CA SER A 31 -1.49 33.74 1.46
C SER A 31 -0.23 33.08 2.02
N THR A 32 0.91 33.52 1.48
CA THR A 32 2.26 33.22 1.93
C THR A 32 2.49 33.88 3.29
N ILE A 33 2.63 33.09 4.36
CA ILE A 33 3.08 33.60 5.66
C ILE A 33 4.61 33.64 5.64
N SER A 34 5.15 34.83 5.39
CA SER A 34 6.56 35.18 5.57
C SER A 34 6.76 35.69 6.99
N VAL A 35 7.39 34.90 7.87
CA VAL A 35 7.81 35.37 9.20
C VAL A 35 9.23 35.89 9.10
N SER A 36 9.33 37.22 9.09
CA SER A 36 10.58 37.98 9.11
C SER A 36 11.27 37.90 10.47
N ARG A 37 12.56 37.56 10.43
CA ARG A 37 13.56 37.90 11.46
C ARG A 37 13.65 39.42 11.60
N GLN A 38 13.74 39.94 12.84
CA GLN A 38 14.60 41.08 13.20
C GLN A 38 14.50 41.46 14.69
N PHE A 39 15.69 41.63 15.31
CA PHE A 39 16.09 42.42 16.50
C PHE A 39 15.36 42.15 17.85
N VAL A 40 16.02 42.06 19.02
CA VAL A 40 16.86 43.10 19.66
C VAL A 40 17.86 42.46 20.63
N THR A 41 19.14 42.83 20.48
CA THR A 41 20.16 42.84 21.53
C THR A 41 20.09 44.16 22.29
N LEU A 42 20.05 44.11 23.63
CA LEU A 42 20.74 44.99 24.60
C LEU A 42 19.95 44.92 25.91
N TRP A 43 20.52 44.39 26.98
CA TRP A 43 20.44 44.97 28.33
C TRP A 43 21.65 44.43 29.11
N ARG A 44 22.56 45.34 29.45
CA ARG A 44 23.75 45.08 30.26
C ARG A 44 23.60 45.90 31.53
N ALA A 45 23.97 45.27 32.64
CA ALA A 45 24.32 45.85 33.94
C ALA A 45 23.17 46.45 34.76
N LEU A 46 22.89 45.80 35.91
CA LEU A 46 23.14 46.33 37.26
C LEU A 46 22.80 45.23 38.28
N GLY A 47 23.66 45.04 39.29
CA GLY A 47 23.31 44.27 40.48
C GLY A 47 24.37 43.28 40.95
N GLN A 48 25.50 43.80 41.44
CA GLN A 48 26.29 43.13 42.48
C GLN A 48 25.47 43.15 43.78
N SER A 49 25.31 41.99 44.41
CA SER A 49 25.08 41.89 45.85
C SER A 49 25.59 40.54 46.34
N ASP A 50 26.71 40.60 47.04
CA ASP A 50 27.30 39.50 47.81
C ASP A 50 26.28 38.97 48.82
N SER A 51 26.09 37.65 48.85
CA SER A 51 25.36 36.97 49.91
C SER A 51 25.95 35.57 50.06
N SER A 52 26.93 35.48 50.95
CA SER A 52 27.49 34.24 51.47
C SER A 52 26.39 33.42 52.16
N ALA A 53 25.98 32.31 51.53
CA ALA A 53 25.17 31.27 52.15
C ALA A 53 25.97 29.95 52.11
N PRO A 54 25.93 29.16 53.21
CA PRO A 54 26.74 27.94 53.30
C PRO A 54 26.17 26.83 52.42
N GLU A 55 27.03 26.34 51.52
CA GLU A 55 26.77 25.26 50.57
C GLU A 55 26.76 23.90 51.31
N GLN A 56 25.59 23.49 51.79
CA GLN A 56 25.37 22.10 52.19
C GLN A 56 25.21 21.26 50.92
N ARG A 57 26.28 20.56 50.53
CA ARG A 57 26.24 19.47 49.55
C ARG A 57 25.40 18.33 50.10
N ILE A 58 24.14 18.30 49.68
CA ILE A 58 23.30 17.12 49.77
C ILE A 58 23.69 16.23 48.58
N SER A 59 24.23 15.05 48.88
CA SER A 59 24.53 14.01 47.90
C SER A 59 23.28 13.68 47.08
N ALA A 60 23.37 13.77 45.75
CA ALA A 60 22.23 13.61 44.82
C ALA A 60 21.62 12.19 44.77
N GLU A 61 22.13 11.27 45.57
CA GLU A 61 21.78 9.84 45.56
C GLU A 61 20.46 9.54 46.31
N ASP A 62 19.99 10.45 47.19
CA ASP A 62 18.86 10.20 48.10
C ASP A 62 17.66 11.15 47.87
N ASN A 63 17.42 11.62 46.65
CA ASN A 63 16.21 12.39 46.34
C ASN A 63 15.11 11.46 45.77
N PRO A 64 14.13 10.99 46.58
CA PRO A 64 13.06 10.08 46.12
C PRO A 64 12.16 10.70 45.04
N PHE A 65 12.31 12.00 44.77
CA PHE A 65 11.54 12.72 43.77
C PHE A 65 12.18 12.72 42.37
N VAL A 66 13.48 12.44 42.26
CA VAL A 66 14.19 12.37 40.97
C VAL A 66 14.30 10.91 40.56
N LYS A 67 13.21 10.36 40.01
CA LYS A 67 13.27 9.04 39.38
C LYS A 67 14.26 9.13 38.21
N PRO A 68 15.25 8.23 38.10
CA PRO A 68 16.20 8.24 37.01
C PRO A 68 15.44 8.16 35.68
N LEU A 69 15.81 9.04 34.73
CA LEU A 69 15.15 9.16 33.41
C LEU A 69 15.16 7.85 32.61
N SER A 70 16.01 6.88 32.99
CA SER A 70 16.02 5.52 32.43
C SER A 70 14.70 4.77 32.64
N ASN A 71 13.89 5.15 33.63
CA ASN A 71 12.62 4.48 33.96
C ASN A 71 11.39 5.20 33.36
N VAL A 72 11.56 6.38 32.74
CA VAL A 72 10.46 7.18 32.16
C VAL A 72 10.31 6.94 30.66
N TYR A 73 11.38 6.60 29.96
CA TYR A 73 11.30 6.20 28.55
C TYR A 73 11.08 4.70 28.46
N SER A 74 9.83 4.27 28.64
CA SER A 74 9.43 2.94 28.20
C SER A 74 9.84 2.76 26.75
N VAL A 75 10.62 1.71 26.47
CA VAL A 75 11.14 1.42 25.13
C VAL A 75 9.95 1.38 24.18
N VAL A 76 9.83 2.39 23.32
CA VAL A 76 8.70 2.51 22.40
C VAL A 76 8.71 1.26 21.50
N PRO A 77 7.70 0.39 21.59
CA PRO A 77 7.71 -0.84 20.83
C PRO A 77 7.70 -0.51 19.34
N CYS A 78 8.46 -1.28 18.57
CA CYS A 78 8.56 -1.08 17.12
C CYS A 78 7.16 -1.12 16.48
N ARG A 79 6.81 -0.15 15.63
CA ARG A 79 5.48 -0.08 15.02
C ARG A 79 5.14 -1.27 14.10
N MET A 80 6.17 -1.97 13.59
CA MET A 80 6.01 -3.08 12.65
C MET A 80 5.81 -4.43 13.36
N CYS A 81 6.57 -4.69 14.42
CA CYS A 81 6.52 -5.98 15.15
C CYS A 81 5.94 -5.86 16.57
N GLN A 82 5.63 -4.65 17.04
CA GLN A 82 5.11 -4.37 18.38
C GLN A 82 5.98 -4.93 19.52
N GLY A 83 7.28 -5.12 19.26
CA GLY A 83 8.23 -5.68 20.22
C GLY A 83 8.53 -7.17 20.03
N SER A 84 7.82 -7.90 19.16
CA SER A 84 8.07 -9.33 18.91
C SER A 84 9.36 -9.62 18.14
N ARG A 85 9.97 -8.59 17.51
CA ARG A 85 11.11 -8.68 16.56
C ARG A 85 10.88 -9.55 15.33
N GLU A 86 9.71 -10.17 15.21
CA GLU A 86 9.30 -10.99 14.06
C GLU A 86 8.06 -10.41 13.40
N VAL A 87 8.03 -10.43 12.08
CA VAL A 87 6.87 -10.05 11.26
C VAL A 87 6.46 -11.23 10.38
N LYS A 88 5.20 -11.27 9.96
CA LYS A 88 4.75 -12.27 8.98
C LYS A 88 5.60 -12.19 7.71
N CYS A 89 5.90 -13.34 7.11
CA CYS A 89 6.70 -13.38 5.90
C CYS A 89 5.98 -12.67 4.74
N ASP A 90 6.61 -11.65 4.15
CA ASP A 90 6.05 -10.87 3.05
C ASP A 90 5.86 -11.65 1.75
N VAL A 91 6.42 -12.86 1.64
CA VAL A 91 6.31 -13.70 0.44
C VAL A 91 5.18 -14.73 0.55
N CYS A 92 4.91 -15.28 1.74
CA CYS A 92 3.83 -16.25 1.94
C CYS A 92 2.70 -15.77 2.86
N ASP A 93 2.75 -14.52 3.35
CA ASP A 93 1.78 -13.94 4.29
C ASP A 93 1.54 -14.77 5.55
N GLY A 94 2.57 -15.47 6.03
CA GLY A 94 2.44 -16.35 7.20
C GLY A 94 1.89 -17.74 6.91
N LYS A 95 1.66 -18.13 5.64
CA LYS A 95 1.26 -19.50 5.29
C LYS A 95 2.41 -20.51 5.43
N GLY A 96 3.65 -20.07 5.23
CA GLY A 96 4.85 -20.91 5.29
C GLY A 96 5.09 -21.73 4.01
N SER A 97 4.12 -21.77 3.12
CA SER A 97 4.19 -22.45 1.83
C SER A 97 3.64 -21.56 0.70
N LEU A 98 4.00 -21.90 -0.53
CA LEU A 98 3.58 -21.24 -1.77
C LEU A 98 2.95 -22.28 -2.69
N ALA A 99 1.96 -21.85 -3.47
CA ALA A 99 1.39 -22.65 -4.56
C ALA A 99 2.48 -23.13 -5.54
N ARG A 100 2.24 -24.28 -6.20
CA ARG A 100 3.17 -24.81 -7.21
C ARG A 100 3.30 -23.81 -8.37
N GLY A 101 4.53 -23.49 -8.78
CA GLY A 101 4.80 -22.64 -9.95
C GLY A 101 5.32 -21.23 -9.69
N GLY A 102 5.60 -20.84 -8.44
CA GLY A 102 6.13 -19.52 -8.14
C GLY A 102 5.04 -18.45 -8.20
N PHE A 103 4.46 -18.14 -7.05
CA PHE A 103 3.33 -17.23 -6.96
C PHE A 103 3.81 -15.77 -6.94
N HIS A 104 3.61 -15.05 -8.04
CA HIS A 104 3.47 -13.60 -7.95
C HIS A 104 2.11 -13.33 -7.30
N LYS A 105 2.13 -12.71 -6.11
CA LYS A 105 0.93 -12.37 -5.32
C LYS A 105 -0.09 -11.52 -6.06
N ARG A 106 0.36 -10.82 -7.09
CA ARG A 106 -0.43 -9.89 -7.86
C ARG A 106 -0.09 -10.03 -9.32
N ASN A 107 -1.07 -9.80 -10.17
CA ASN A 107 -0.81 -9.73 -11.60
C ASN A 107 0.06 -8.51 -11.91
N PRO A 108 1.09 -8.65 -12.77
CA PRO A 108 1.83 -7.51 -13.28
C PRO A 108 0.95 -6.70 -14.23
N VAL A 109 0.43 -5.57 -13.76
CA VAL A 109 -0.45 -4.68 -14.54
C VAL A 109 0.36 -3.48 -15.06
N ALA A 110 0.81 -3.54 -16.31
CA ALA A 110 1.50 -2.44 -16.99
C ALA A 110 0.49 -1.57 -17.75
N ILE A 111 0.09 -0.43 -17.17
CA ILE A 111 -0.96 0.46 -17.71
C ILE A 111 -0.67 0.96 -19.12
N GLU A 112 0.60 1.10 -19.51
CA GLU A 112 0.98 1.54 -20.85
C GLU A 112 0.52 0.56 -21.94
N ARG A 113 0.77 -0.74 -21.72
CA ARG A 113 0.53 -1.84 -22.67
C ARG A 113 -0.73 -2.65 -22.37
N ILE A 114 -1.65 -2.10 -21.57
CA ILE A 114 -2.83 -2.83 -21.09
C ILE A 114 -3.95 -2.93 -22.13
N VAL A 115 -4.03 -1.99 -23.07
CA VAL A 115 -5.07 -2.02 -24.12
C VAL A 115 -4.77 -3.19 -25.05
N GLY A 116 -5.78 -4.01 -25.35
CA GLY A 116 -5.65 -5.25 -26.12
C GLY A 116 -5.14 -6.45 -25.31
N SER A 117 -4.85 -6.29 -24.02
CA SER A 117 -4.48 -7.43 -23.17
C SER A 117 -5.70 -8.28 -22.82
N ASN A 118 -5.46 -9.59 -22.71
CA ASN A 118 -6.48 -10.60 -22.41
C ASN A 118 -6.51 -10.90 -20.92
N TRP A 119 -7.70 -11.12 -20.39
CA TRP A 119 -7.95 -11.36 -18.98
C TRP A 119 -9.05 -12.40 -18.79
N THR A 120 -8.87 -13.23 -17.78
CA THR A 120 -9.87 -14.22 -17.37
C THR A 120 -10.37 -13.89 -15.97
N ALA A 121 -11.68 -13.71 -15.80
CA ALA A 121 -12.33 -13.59 -14.51
C ALA A 121 -12.46 -14.97 -13.85
N MET A 122 -11.99 -15.08 -12.60
CA MET A 122 -12.04 -16.33 -11.82
C MET A 122 -13.47 -16.68 -11.40
N GLU A 123 -14.27 -15.65 -11.13
CA GLU A 123 -15.71 -15.72 -10.96
C GLU A 123 -16.43 -15.22 -12.22
N ARG A 124 -17.61 -15.77 -12.51
CA ARG A 124 -18.42 -15.34 -13.65
C ARG A 124 -18.87 -13.90 -13.43
N THR A 125 -18.26 -12.98 -14.16
CA THR A 125 -18.73 -11.60 -14.24
C THR A 125 -19.68 -11.53 -15.43
N PHE A 126 -20.90 -11.01 -15.29
CA PHE A 126 -21.90 -10.96 -16.39
C PHE A 126 -22.09 -12.29 -17.15
N GLY A 127 -21.95 -13.44 -16.46
CA GLY A 127 -22.06 -14.77 -17.08
C GLY A 127 -20.88 -15.17 -17.98
N ARG A 128 -19.83 -14.35 -18.10
CA ARG A 128 -18.63 -14.63 -18.92
C ARG A 128 -17.36 -14.67 -18.06
N HIS A 129 -16.36 -15.40 -18.54
CA HIS A 129 -15.02 -15.45 -17.94
C HIS A 129 -14.00 -14.65 -18.74
N HIS A 130 -14.15 -14.59 -20.06
CA HIS A 130 -13.12 -14.10 -20.96
C HIS A 130 -13.40 -12.67 -21.39
N TYR A 131 -12.42 -11.80 -21.12
CA TYR A 131 -12.48 -10.38 -21.41
C TYR A 131 -11.16 -9.88 -21.99
N TYR A 132 -11.22 -8.86 -22.84
CA TYR A 132 -10.05 -8.08 -23.25
C TYR A 132 -10.28 -6.61 -22.96
N VAL A 133 -9.19 -5.87 -22.80
CA VAL A 133 -9.25 -4.44 -22.51
C VAL A 133 -9.40 -3.67 -23.83
N HIS A 134 -10.52 -3.01 -24.04
CA HIS A 134 -10.77 -2.22 -25.25
C HIS A 134 -10.21 -0.80 -25.14
N SER A 135 -10.44 -0.13 -24.02
CA SER A 135 -9.98 1.25 -23.82
C SER A 135 -9.57 1.49 -22.36
N LYS A 136 -8.84 2.59 -22.11
CA LYS A 136 -8.46 3.03 -20.77
C LYS A 136 -8.74 4.52 -20.61
N ARG A 137 -9.26 4.92 -19.46
CA ARG A 137 -9.51 6.32 -19.10
C ARG A 137 -8.94 6.66 -17.74
N ARG A 138 -8.54 7.91 -17.56
CA ARG A 138 -8.04 8.43 -16.28
C ARG A 138 -9.20 9.03 -15.49
N GLY A 139 -9.38 8.56 -14.25
CA GLY A 139 -10.35 9.11 -13.31
C GLY A 139 -9.81 10.34 -12.54
N PRO A 140 -10.68 11.03 -11.79
CA PRO A 140 -10.34 12.27 -11.09
C PRO A 140 -9.27 12.08 -10.00
N ARG A 141 -9.22 10.92 -9.35
CA ARG A 141 -8.25 10.59 -8.28
C ARG A 141 -6.94 9.97 -8.78
N LYS A 142 -6.54 10.25 -10.04
CA LYS A 142 -5.40 9.61 -10.74
C LYS A 142 -5.50 8.08 -10.89
N ASP A 143 -6.65 7.49 -10.62
CA ASP A 143 -6.89 6.06 -10.84
C ASP A 143 -7.20 5.79 -12.32
N TRP A 144 -6.76 4.63 -12.82
CA TRP A 144 -7.04 4.19 -14.18
C TRP A 144 -8.25 3.25 -14.20
N PHE A 145 -9.20 3.56 -15.07
CA PHE A 145 -10.34 2.70 -15.37
C PHE A 145 -10.14 2.08 -16.75
N LEU A 146 -10.53 0.81 -16.86
CA LEU A 146 -10.35 -0.01 -18.04
C LEU A 146 -11.72 -0.45 -18.52
N GLU A 147 -11.98 -0.29 -19.81
CA GLU A 147 -13.17 -0.83 -20.44
C GLU A 147 -12.88 -2.28 -20.84
N MET A 148 -13.61 -3.20 -20.21
CA MET A 148 -13.55 -4.62 -20.45
C MET A 148 -14.66 -5.00 -21.42
N VAL A 149 -14.32 -5.74 -22.46
CA VAL A 149 -15.26 -6.27 -23.44
C VAL A 149 -15.16 -7.78 -23.45
N SER A 150 -16.30 -8.48 -23.45
CA SER A 150 -16.26 -9.95 -23.47
C SER A 150 -15.77 -10.45 -24.83
N ALA A 151 -14.89 -11.46 -24.81
CA ALA A 151 -14.39 -12.09 -26.03
C ALA A 151 -15.47 -12.89 -26.79
N CYS A 152 -16.51 -13.35 -26.09
CA CYS A 152 -17.60 -14.12 -26.71
C CYS A 152 -18.77 -13.24 -27.18
N ASP A 153 -18.82 -11.99 -26.72
CA ASP A 153 -19.98 -11.11 -26.91
C ASP A 153 -19.59 -9.64 -26.73
N GLU A 154 -19.51 -8.91 -27.83
CA GLU A 154 -19.10 -7.50 -27.84
C GLU A 154 -20.13 -6.56 -27.20
N THR A 155 -21.36 -7.02 -26.97
CA THR A 155 -22.41 -6.23 -26.31
C THR A 155 -22.15 -6.07 -24.82
N THR A 156 -21.47 -7.05 -24.20
CA THR A 156 -21.15 -7.02 -22.78
C THR A 156 -19.90 -6.19 -22.56
N ARG A 157 -20.09 -4.94 -22.11
CA ARG A 157 -19.02 -3.99 -21.81
C ARG A 157 -19.20 -3.39 -20.43
N PHE A 158 -18.10 -3.24 -19.70
CA PHE A 158 -18.12 -2.57 -18.41
C PHE A 158 -16.79 -1.93 -18.07
N TRP A 159 -16.82 -0.96 -17.15
CA TRP A 159 -15.62 -0.29 -16.66
C TRP A 159 -15.18 -0.87 -15.32
N ILE A 160 -13.90 -1.18 -15.19
CA ILE A 160 -13.29 -1.67 -13.94
C ILE A 160 -12.09 -0.82 -13.53
N ASN A 161 -11.82 -0.70 -12.22
CA ASN A 161 -10.59 -0.08 -11.74
C ASN A 161 -9.39 -1.00 -11.99
N SER A 162 -8.33 -0.47 -12.58
CA SER A 162 -7.06 -1.19 -12.82
C SER A 162 -6.45 -1.86 -11.56
N LYS A 163 -6.75 -1.35 -10.36
CA LYS A 163 -6.32 -1.96 -9.09
C LYS A 163 -6.91 -3.35 -8.88
N ILE A 164 -8.13 -3.60 -9.38
CA ILE A 164 -8.82 -4.88 -9.23
C ILE A 164 -8.13 -5.96 -10.08
N LEU A 165 -7.62 -5.62 -11.26
CA LEU A 165 -6.86 -6.57 -12.10
C LEU A 165 -5.56 -7.06 -11.45
N LYS A 166 -5.05 -6.37 -10.42
CA LYS A 166 -3.88 -6.83 -9.66
C LYS A 166 -4.22 -8.01 -8.77
N ASP A 167 -5.49 -8.18 -8.40
CA ASP A 167 -5.94 -9.28 -7.57
C ASP A 167 -6.08 -10.56 -8.40
N ARG A 168 -5.28 -11.57 -8.04
CA ARG A 168 -5.23 -12.85 -8.75
C ARG A 168 -6.39 -13.78 -8.37
N GLU A 169 -7.05 -13.53 -7.24
CA GLU A 169 -8.22 -14.29 -6.81
C GLU A 169 -9.45 -13.94 -7.66
N GLN A 170 -9.52 -12.70 -8.15
CA GLN A 170 -10.61 -12.22 -9.00
C GLN A 170 -10.30 -12.31 -10.50
N TRP A 171 -9.05 -12.01 -10.88
CA TRP A 171 -8.63 -11.91 -12.28
C TRP A 171 -7.32 -12.63 -12.54
N SER A 172 -7.20 -13.31 -13.67
CA SER A 172 -5.94 -13.83 -14.18
C SER A 172 -5.58 -13.15 -15.49
N ALA A 173 -4.30 -12.83 -15.66
CA ALA A 173 -3.79 -12.34 -16.95
C ALA A 173 -3.76 -13.47 -17.98
N GLY A 174 -4.11 -13.16 -19.22
CA GLY A 174 -4.19 -14.13 -20.32
C GLY A 174 -5.48 -14.94 -20.36
N TRP A 175 -5.52 -15.89 -21.30
CA TRP A 175 -6.61 -16.85 -21.43
C TRP A 175 -6.34 -18.08 -20.57
N LEU A 176 -7.18 -18.31 -19.58
CA LEU A 176 -7.23 -19.59 -18.88
C LEU A 176 -8.30 -20.48 -19.50
N GLN A 177 -7.98 -21.75 -19.66
CA GLN A 177 -8.94 -22.75 -20.09
C GLN A 177 -9.87 -23.15 -18.94
N ARG A 178 -11.04 -23.67 -19.27
CA ARG A 178 -12.03 -24.12 -18.28
C ARG A 178 -11.47 -25.19 -17.33
N GLY A 179 -10.62 -26.09 -17.84
CA GLY A 179 -9.96 -27.12 -17.02
C GLY A 179 -9.05 -26.50 -15.95
N GLU A 180 -8.31 -25.45 -16.30
CA GLU A 180 -7.42 -24.73 -15.38
C GLU A 180 -8.22 -23.92 -14.35
N LEU A 181 -9.34 -23.31 -14.73
CA LEU A 181 -10.23 -22.60 -13.80
C LEU A 181 -10.80 -23.51 -12.72
N HIS A 182 -11.23 -24.72 -13.09
CA HIS A 182 -11.70 -25.72 -12.13
C HIS A 182 -10.54 -26.29 -11.30
N GLY A 183 -9.39 -26.53 -11.95
CA GLY A 183 -8.16 -26.94 -11.28
C GLY A 183 -7.80 -25.97 -10.17
N ILE A 184 -7.85 -24.66 -10.40
CA ILE A 184 -7.54 -23.66 -9.37
C ILE A 184 -8.55 -23.67 -8.21
N LYS A 185 -9.85 -23.86 -8.47
CA LYS A 185 -10.88 -23.94 -7.42
C LYS A 185 -10.75 -25.22 -6.58
N ASP A 186 -10.51 -26.35 -7.22
CA ASP A 186 -10.32 -27.63 -6.52
C ASP A 186 -8.95 -27.70 -5.84
N GLU A 187 -7.93 -27.07 -6.42
CA GLU A 187 -6.63 -26.86 -5.80
C GLU A 187 -6.73 -25.91 -4.63
N THR A 188 -7.51 -24.82 -4.64
CA THR A 188 -7.67 -24.01 -3.41
C THR A 188 -8.22 -24.83 -2.24
N LEU A 189 -9.01 -25.87 -2.52
CA LEU A 189 -9.54 -26.81 -1.54
C LEU A 189 -8.56 -27.95 -1.20
N ARG A 190 -7.63 -28.30 -2.10
CA ARG A 190 -6.64 -29.38 -1.94
C ARG A 190 -5.21 -28.90 -1.65
N GLU A 191 -4.90 -27.61 -1.81
CA GLU A 191 -3.58 -27.00 -1.71
C GLU A 191 -3.06 -26.90 -0.29
N GLU A 192 -3.93 -27.12 0.71
CA GLU A 192 -3.48 -27.45 2.05
C GLU A 192 -2.53 -28.67 2.06
N ALA A 193 -2.60 -29.56 1.05
CA ALA A 193 -1.87 -30.83 1.05
C ALA A 193 -0.61 -30.90 0.15
N LYS A 194 -0.36 -29.97 -0.79
CA LYS A 194 0.78 -30.05 -1.74
C LYS A 194 1.53 -28.73 -2.01
N ALA A 195 1.56 -27.84 -1.03
CA ALA A 195 2.23 -26.56 -1.16
C ALA A 195 3.77 -26.71 -1.10
N THR A 196 4.47 -25.94 -1.94
CA THR A 196 5.95 -25.88 -1.93
C THR A 196 6.40 -25.02 -0.76
N ILE A 197 7.41 -25.44 0.00
CA ILE A 197 7.92 -24.67 1.14
C ILE A 197 8.34 -23.27 0.66
N CYS A 198 7.90 -22.22 1.37
CA CYS A 198 8.24 -20.85 1.02
C CYS A 198 9.76 -20.67 1.13
N LYS A 199 10.44 -20.38 0.02
CA LYS A 199 11.90 -20.21 0.01
C LYS A 199 12.39 -19.05 0.86
N ALA A 200 11.57 -18.00 1.02
CA ALA A 200 11.94 -16.81 1.78
C ALA A 200 11.98 -17.08 3.30
N CYS A 201 10.92 -17.66 3.87
CA CYS A 201 10.88 -17.99 5.30
C CYS A 201 11.28 -19.43 5.62
N LYS A 202 11.63 -20.25 4.62
CA LYS A 202 11.94 -21.67 4.75
C LYS A 202 10.87 -22.48 5.50
N GLY A 203 9.60 -22.06 5.44
CA GLY A 203 8.51 -22.69 6.18
C GLY A 203 8.17 -22.07 7.53
N CYS A 204 9.01 -21.17 8.07
CA CYS A 204 8.85 -20.61 9.42
C CYS A 204 7.68 -19.62 9.57
N ARG A 205 7.03 -19.22 8.47
CA ARG A 205 5.88 -18.27 8.43
C ARG A 205 6.23 -16.83 8.85
N THR A 206 7.24 -16.62 9.68
CA THR A 206 7.75 -15.31 10.09
C THR A 206 9.10 -14.98 9.44
N GLN A 207 9.47 -13.71 9.50
CA GLN A 207 10.77 -13.17 9.15
C GLN A 207 11.19 -12.11 10.17
N PRO A 208 12.50 -11.89 10.35
CA PRO A 208 12.98 -10.86 11.27
C PRO A 208 12.51 -9.47 10.82
N CYS A 209 12.08 -8.68 11.78
CA CYS A 209 11.67 -7.31 11.55
C CYS A 209 12.85 -6.49 11.04
N GLN A 210 12.78 -6.05 9.78
CA GLN A 210 13.82 -5.25 9.13
C GLN A 210 14.14 -3.94 9.85
N MET A 211 13.20 -3.42 10.64
CA MET A 211 13.39 -2.20 11.44
C MET A 211 14.16 -2.47 12.73
N CYS A 212 13.95 -3.63 13.37
CA CYS A 212 14.66 -4.01 14.60
C CYS A 212 16.04 -4.62 14.32
N ALA A 213 16.16 -5.38 13.23
CA ALA A 213 17.44 -5.99 12.84
C ALA A 213 18.53 -4.94 12.53
N LYS A 214 18.14 -3.73 12.09
CA LYS A 214 19.08 -2.65 11.82
C LYS A 214 19.55 -1.92 13.08
N SER A 215 18.71 -1.83 14.12
CA SER A 215 19.05 -1.09 15.35
C SER A 215 20.00 -1.83 16.29
N GLU A 216 20.18 -3.14 16.12
CA GLU A 216 21.12 -3.91 16.95
C GLU A 216 22.58 -3.71 16.54
N GLY A 217 22.86 -3.18 15.34
CA GLY A 217 24.22 -2.94 14.84
C GLY A 217 24.93 -1.72 15.43
N ASP A 218 24.21 -0.75 16.00
CA ASP A 218 24.78 0.54 16.46
C ASP A 218 25.11 0.59 17.96
N LEU A 219 24.76 -0.44 18.73
CA LEU A 219 25.00 -0.46 20.19
C LEU A 219 26.37 -1.04 20.60
N HIS A 220 27.22 -1.41 19.63
CA HIS A 220 28.57 -1.93 19.90
C HIS A 220 29.68 -1.13 19.20
N GLN A 221 29.52 0.18 19.04
CA GLN A 221 30.68 1.09 18.99
C GLN A 221 30.76 1.83 20.32
N SER A 222 31.22 1.12 21.34
CA SER A 222 31.90 1.73 22.46
C SER A 222 33.08 2.50 21.89
N ARG A 223 32.88 3.79 21.63
CA ARG A 223 33.95 4.75 21.39
C ARG A 223 34.73 4.79 22.69
N GLU A 224 35.82 4.04 22.72
CA GLU A 224 36.92 4.23 23.65
C GLU A 224 37.34 5.70 23.49
N LEU A 225 36.93 6.52 24.45
CA LEU A 225 37.34 7.92 24.51
C LEU A 225 38.76 7.90 25.06
N ASP A 226 39.74 7.93 24.16
CA ASP A 226 41.12 8.19 24.53
C ASP A 226 41.20 9.58 25.19
N ILE A 227 41.43 9.59 26.50
CA ILE A 227 41.72 10.80 27.26
C ILE A 227 43.09 11.29 26.80
N ILE A 228 43.12 12.41 26.09
CA ILE A 228 44.37 13.12 25.77
C ILE A 228 44.70 13.97 27.00
N ASP A 229 45.67 13.53 27.80
CA ASP A 229 46.30 14.36 28.83
C ASP A 229 47.13 15.47 28.14
N VAL A 230 46.91 16.71 28.58
CA VAL A 230 47.63 17.93 28.16
C VAL A 230 48.49 18.44 29.30
#